data_AF-A0A6P0M974-F1
#
_entry.id   AF-A0A6P0M974-F1
#
_cell.length_a   1.000
_cell.length_b   1.000
_cell.length_c   1.000
_cell.angle_alpha   90.00
_cell.angle_beta   90.00
_cell.angle_gamma   90.00
#
_symmetry.space_group_name_H-M   'P 1'
#
loop_
_entity.id
_entity.type
_entity.pdbx_description
1 polymer ?
#
loop_
_entity_poly.entity_id
_entity_poly.type
_entity_poly.pdbx_seq_one_letter_code
_entity_poly.pdbx_strand_id
1 'polypeptide(L)'
;MRILVTGGAGFIGSHLIDRLMAEGHEVICLDNFYTGHKRNILKWLAHPYFELLRHDITEPIRLEVDQIYHLACPASPVHYQYNPVKTIKTNVMGTLYMLGLAKR
;
A
#
# COMPACT_ATOMS: atom_id res chain seq x y z
N MET A 1 -4.03 10.07 -13.41
CA MET A 1 -4.36 10.12 -11.97
C MET A 1 -3.15 9.68 -11.19
N ARG A 2 -2.94 10.27 -10.02
CA ARG A 2 -1.95 9.87 -9.02
C ARG A 2 -2.64 8.97 -8.00
N ILE A 3 -2.26 7.70 -7.97
CA ILE A 3 -2.99 6.63 -7.28
C ILE A 3 -2.13 6.02 -6.18
N LEU A 4 -2.63 6.00 -4.95
CA LEU A 4 -2.00 5.35 -3.82
C LEU A 4 -2.47 3.90 -3.70
N VAL A 5 -1.53 2.95 -3.61
CA VAL A 5 -1.81 1.55 -3.29
C VAL A 5 -1.09 1.18 -2.00
N THR A 6 -1.83 1.08 -0.89
CA THR A 6 -1.27 0.55 0.37
C THR A 6 -1.24 -0.97 0.33
N GLY A 7 -0.18 -1.60 0.83
CA GLY A 7 0.03 -3.04 0.66
C GLY A 7 0.41 -3.42 -0.77
N GLY A 8 0.96 -2.46 -1.53
CA GLY A 8 1.25 -2.60 -2.94
C GLY A 8 2.32 -3.65 -3.27
N ALA A 9 3.20 -3.99 -2.32
CA ALA A 9 4.16 -5.07 -2.50
C ALA A 9 3.62 -6.44 -2.07
N GLY A 10 2.36 -6.53 -1.63
CA GLY A 10 1.64 -7.78 -1.38
C GLY A 10 1.14 -8.46 -2.66
N PHE A 11 0.44 -9.59 -2.52
CA PHE A 11 -0.05 -10.38 -3.65
C PHE A 11 -1.03 -9.60 -4.53
N ILE A 12 -2.19 -9.18 -3.98
CA ILE A 12 -3.21 -8.44 -4.74
C ILE A 12 -2.68 -7.07 -5.16
N GLY A 13 -1.97 -6.39 -4.25
CA GLY A 13 -1.44 -5.05 -4.49
C GLY A 13 -0.51 -4.96 -5.70
N SER A 14 0.40 -5.92 -5.90
CA SER A 14 1.34 -5.86 -7.02
C SER A 14 0.68 -6.09 -8.37
N HIS A 15 -0.32 -6.97 -8.42
CA HIS A 15 -1.10 -7.20 -9.64
C HIS A 15 -1.98 -5.99 -9.99
N LEU A 16 -2.54 -5.30 -8.99
CA LEU A 16 -3.23 -4.05 -9.19
C LEU A 16 -2.29 -2.97 -9.72
N ILE A 17 -1.09 -2.82 -9.14
CA ILE A 17 -0.07 -1.89 -9.62
C ILE A 17 0.28 -2.17 -11.08
N ASP A 18 0.50 -3.44 -11.46
CA ASP A 18 0.77 -3.80 -12.86
C ASP A 18 -0.31 -3.28 -13.81
N ARG A 19 -1.59 -3.43 -13.43
CA ARG A 19 -2.71 -2.94 -14.21
C ARG A 19 -2.73 -1.41 -14.32
N LEU A 20 -2.60 -0.71 -13.20
CA LEU A 20 -2.63 0.76 -13.15
C LEU A 20 -1.46 1.39 -13.90
N MET A 21 -0.27 0.78 -13.80
CA MET A 21 0.90 1.21 -14.56
C MET A 21 0.70 1.02 -16.06
N ALA A 22 0.10 -0.11 -16.49
CA ALA A 22 -0.23 -0.33 -17.90
C ALA A 22 -1.30 0.63 -18.44
N GLU A 23 -2.11 1.24 -17.57
CA GLU A 23 -3.06 2.31 -17.91
C GLU A 23 -2.42 3.70 -17.98
N GLY A 24 -1.12 3.82 -17.67
CA GLY A 24 -0.40 5.10 -17.70
C GLY A 24 -0.70 6.00 -16.51
N HIS A 25 -1.12 5.44 -15.37
CA HIS A 25 -1.28 6.20 -14.13
C HIS A 25 0.04 6.43 -13.41
N GLU A 26 0.10 7.47 -12.58
CA GLU A 26 1.17 7.66 -11.62
C GLU A 26 0.81 6.88 -10.36
N VAL A 27 1.66 5.94 -9.95
CA VAL A 27 1.33 4.97 -8.90
C VAL A 27 2.33 5.07 -7.77
N ILE A 28 1.81 5.30 -6.57
CA ILE A 28 2.56 5.27 -5.32
C ILE A 28 2.28 3.93 -4.63
N CYS A 29 3.29 3.08 -4.56
CA CYS A 29 3.27 1.86 -3.76
C CYS A 29 3.68 2.19 -2.32
N LEU A 30 2.77 1.99 -1.36
CA LEU A 30 3.05 2.14 0.06
C LEU A 30 3.06 0.78 0.76
N ASP A 31 4.21 0.38 1.29
CA ASP A 31 4.36 -0.95 1.94
C ASP A 31 5.47 -0.96 3.00
N ASN A 32 5.24 -1.61 4.14
CA ASN A 32 6.26 -1.80 5.19
C ASN A 32 7.05 -3.11 5.03
N PHE A 33 6.70 -3.94 4.03
CA PHE A 33 7.24 -5.27 3.76
C PHE A 33 7.07 -6.26 4.91
N TYR A 34 6.02 -6.11 5.72
CA TYR A 34 5.74 -7.07 6.79
C TYR A 34 5.40 -8.47 6.24
N THR A 35 4.59 -8.53 5.18
CA THR A 35 4.32 -9.77 4.41
C THR A 35 4.53 -9.60 2.91
N GLY A 36 4.70 -8.36 2.43
CA GLY A 36 5.01 -8.04 1.04
C GLY A 36 6.48 -8.24 0.69
N HIS A 37 6.79 -8.36 -0.60
CA HIS A 37 8.16 -8.53 -1.09
C HIS A 37 8.48 -7.54 -2.21
N LYS A 38 9.65 -6.89 -2.11
CA LYS A 38 10.13 -5.93 -3.13
C LYS A 38 10.19 -6.54 -4.53
N ARG A 39 10.44 -7.85 -4.65
CA ARG A 39 10.43 -8.59 -5.93
C ARG A 39 9.15 -8.40 -6.74
N ASN A 40 8.01 -8.22 -6.06
CA ASN A 40 6.69 -8.12 -6.69
C ASN A 40 6.53 -6.83 -7.51
N ILE A 41 7.33 -5.80 -7.21
CA ILE A 41 7.26 -4.46 -7.83
C ILE A 41 8.57 -4.03 -8.51
N LEU A 42 9.60 -4.89 -8.55
CA LEU A 42 10.95 -4.55 -9.06
C LEU A 42 10.90 -3.96 -10.47
N LYS A 43 10.02 -4.47 -11.34
CA LYS A 43 9.90 -4.07 -12.75
C LYS A 43 9.57 -2.59 -12.93
N TRP A 44 8.95 -1.96 -11.92
CA TRP A 44 8.51 -0.56 -11.99
C TRP A 44 9.46 0.42 -11.28
N LEU A 45 10.45 -0.05 -10.53
CA LEU A 45 11.28 0.83 -9.68
C LEU A 45 12.04 1.93 -10.41
N ALA A 46 12.34 1.74 -11.70
CA ALA A 46 13.02 2.74 -12.52
C ALA A 46 12.05 3.55 -13.41
N HIS A 47 10.74 3.28 -13.32
CA HIS A 47 9.75 3.95 -14.13
C HIS A 47 9.43 5.34 -13.54
N PRO A 48 9.40 6.42 -14.35
CA PRO A 48 9.22 7.79 -13.86
C PRO A 48 7.88 8.06 -13.17
N TYR A 49 6.86 7.26 -13.50
CA TYR A 49 5.52 7.34 -12.90
C TYR A 49 5.29 6.34 -11.76
N PHE A 50 6.33 5.69 -11.26
CA PHE A 50 6.22 4.77 -10.12
C PHE A 50 7.06 5.25 -8.94
N GLU A 51 6.43 5.33 -7.77
CA GLU A 51 7.10 5.68 -6.53
C GLU A 51 6.91 4.57 -5.50
N LEU A 52 7.99 4.15 -4.84
CA LEU A 52 7.93 3.23 -3.70
C LEU A 52 8.18 3.99 -2.41
N LEU A 53 7.18 4.00 -1.53
CA LEU A 53 7.28 4.53 -0.17
C LEU A 53 7.29 3.36 0.83
N ARG A 54 8.43 3.16 1.50
CA ARG A 54 8.52 2.24 2.64
C ARG A 54 7.93 2.91 3.87
N HIS A 55 6.69 2.58 4.22
CA HIS A 55 5.95 3.21 5.31
C HIS A 55 4.98 2.24 5.97
N ASP A 56 4.82 2.35 7.29
CA ASP A 56 3.78 1.62 8.02
C ASP A 56 2.51 2.48 8.09
N ILE A 57 1.39 1.95 7.61
CA ILE A 57 0.11 2.67 7.61
C ILE A 57 -0.39 3.01 9.02
N THR A 58 0.18 2.43 10.08
CA THR A 58 -0.14 2.83 11.46
C THR A 58 0.46 4.18 11.86
N GLU A 59 1.29 4.77 11.01
CA GLU A 59 1.85 6.11 11.20
C GLU A 59 1.23 7.10 10.20
N PRO A 60 0.97 8.36 10.60
CA PRO A 60 0.42 9.37 9.70
C PRO A 60 1.33 9.61 8.48
N ILE A 61 0.70 9.85 7.33
CA ILE A 61 1.39 10.26 6.10
C ILE A 61 0.54 11.31 5.38
N ARG A 62 1.20 12.23 4.67
CA ARG A 62 0.54 13.26 3.85
C ARG A 62 1.01 13.12 2.42
N LEU A 63 0.07 12.83 1.52
CA LEU A 63 0.29 12.70 0.10
C LEU A 63 -0.91 13.33 -0.62
N GLU A 64 -0.65 13.99 -1.74
CA GLU A 64 -1.68 14.47 -2.67
C GLU A 64 -1.96 13.38 -3.70
N VAL A 65 -3.15 12.77 -3.69
CA VAL A 65 -3.52 11.68 -4.59
C VAL A 65 -4.99 11.78 -4.99
N ASP A 66 -5.32 11.29 -6.18
CA ASP A 66 -6.68 11.31 -6.72
C ASP A 66 -7.50 10.09 -6.25
N GLN A 67 -6.83 8.96 -5.98
CA GLN A 67 -7.46 7.69 -5.62
C GLN A 67 -6.60 6.89 -4.63
N ILE A 68 -7.27 6.12 -3.76
CA ILE A 68 -6.63 5.24 -2.78
C ILE A 68 -7.19 3.82 -2.89
N TYR A 69 -6.31 2.86 -3.14
CA TYR A 69 -6.57 1.44 -2.95
C TYR A 69 -5.95 0.98 -1.62
N HIS A 70 -6.81 0.69 -0.64
CA HIS A 70 -6.38 0.35 0.72
C HIS A 70 -6.32 -1.18 0.94
N LEU A 71 -5.17 -1.80 0.71
CA LEU A 71 -4.98 -3.27 0.79
C LEU A 71 -3.96 -3.71 1.85
N ALA A 72 -3.36 -2.79 2.60
CA ALA A 72 -2.36 -3.11 3.61
C ALA A 72 -2.98 -3.84 4.82
N CYS A 73 -2.82 -5.17 4.86
CA CYS A 73 -3.21 -6.02 5.98
C CYS A 73 -2.47 -7.37 5.89
N PRO A 74 -2.00 -7.96 7.01
CA PRO A 74 -1.58 -9.37 7.01
C PRO A 74 -2.78 -10.28 6.72
N ALA A 75 -2.77 -11.01 5.59
CA ALA A 75 -3.95 -11.76 5.14
C ALA A 75 -4.01 -13.23 5.59
N SER A 76 -2.86 -13.87 5.84
CA SER A 76 -2.82 -15.30 6.25
C SER A 76 -3.14 -15.46 7.73
N PRO A 77 -3.91 -16.49 8.14
CA PRO A 77 -4.17 -16.83 9.55
C PRO A 77 -2.92 -16.85 10.41
N VAL A 78 -1.85 -17.46 9.91
CA VAL A 78 -0.57 -17.51 10.62
C VAL A 78 0.00 -16.11 10.87
N HIS A 79 -0.11 -15.21 9.89
CA HIS A 79 0.46 -13.87 9.98
C HIS A 79 -0.39 -12.90 10.82
N TYR A 80 -1.71 -12.90 10.68
CA TYR A 80 -2.54 -11.97 11.45
C TYR A 80 -2.71 -12.39 12.92
N GLN A 81 -2.59 -13.69 13.23
CA GLN A 81 -2.64 -14.20 14.61
C GLN A 81 -1.29 -14.05 15.33
N TYR A 82 -0.18 -13.97 14.60
CA TYR A 82 1.16 -13.83 15.19
C TYR A 82 1.29 -12.59 16.09
N ASN A 83 0.70 -11.46 15.66
CA ASN A 83 0.68 -10.23 16.44
C ASN A 83 -0.69 -9.53 16.33
N PRO A 84 -1.65 -9.88 17.21
CA PRO A 84 -3.01 -9.35 17.13
C PRO A 84 -3.07 -7.84 17.38
N VAL A 85 -2.19 -7.30 18.22
CA VAL A 85 -2.10 -5.85 18.47
C VAL A 85 -1.69 -5.12 17.19
N LYS A 86 -0.69 -5.62 16.46
CA LYS A 86 -0.29 -5.05 15.17
C LYS A 86 -1.42 -5.17 14.15
N THR A 87 -2.06 -6.34 14.04
CA THR A 87 -3.20 -6.54 13.14
C THR A 87 -4.31 -5.52 13.40
N ILE A 88 -4.71 -5.31 14.65
CA ILE A 88 -5.74 -4.32 15.01
C ILE A 88 -5.28 -2.90 14.64
N LYS A 89 -4.05 -2.52 14.99
CA LYS A 89 -3.53 -1.18 14.65
C LYS A 89 -3.52 -0.96 13.14
N THR A 90 -3.02 -1.91 12.36
CA THR A 90 -2.97 -1.84 10.90
C THR A 90 -4.38 -1.65 10.30
N ASN A 91 -5.36 -2.45 10.73
CA ASN A 91 -6.71 -2.39 10.18
C ASN A 91 -7.54 -1.21 10.69
N VAL A 92 -7.32 -0.73 11.93
CA VAL A 92 -8.13 0.36 12.50
C VAL A 92 -7.46 1.71 12.30
N MET A 93 -6.24 1.88 12.81
CA MET A 93 -5.53 3.16 12.72
C MET A 93 -5.14 3.46 11.28
N GLY A 94 -4.69 2.43 10.55
CA GLY A 94 -4.33 2.61 9.15
C GLY A 94 -5.49 3.03 8.27
N THR A 95 -6.68 2.41 8.45
CA THR A 95 -7.89 2.86 7.75
C THR A 95 -8.31 4.27 8.17
N LEU A 96 -8.22 4.61 9.46
CA LEU A 96 -8.50 5.97 9.94
C LEU A 96 -7.62 7.02 9.24
N TYR A 97 -6.31 6.77 9.12
CA TYR A 97 -5.40 7.70 8.44
C TYR A 97 -5.66 7.79 6.93
N MET A 98 -5.99 6.69 6.26
CA MET A 98 -6.31 6.72 4.83
C MET A 98 -7.63 7.43 4.54
N LEU A 99 -8.65 7.26 5.39
CA LEU A 99 -9.89 8.05 5.33
C LEU A 99 -9.62 9.53 5.59
N GLY A 100 -8.74 9.84 6.56
CA GLY A 100 -8.30 11.21 6.82
C GLY A 100 -7.55 11.85 5.66
N LEU A 101 -6.83 11.05 4.87
CA LEU A 101 -6.16 11.47 3.64
C LEU A 101 -7.17 11.71 2.52
N ALA A 102 -8.15 10.81 2.31
CA ALA A 102 -9.17 10.94 1.27
C ALA A 102 -10.18 12.08 1.48
N LYS A 103 -10.38 12.53 2.73
CA LYS A 103 -11.30 13.63 3.06
C LYS A 103 -10.74 15.01 2.66
N ARG A 104 -9.42 15.13 2.57
CA ARG A 104 -8.74 16.41 2.33
C ARG A 104 -8.87 16.82 0.88
#